data_AF-A1CGN6-F1
#
_entry.id   AF-A1CGN6-F1
#
_cell.length_a   1.000
_cell.length_b   1.000
_cell.length_c   1.000
_cell.angle_alpha   90.00
_cell.angle_beta   90.00
_cell.angle_gamma   90.00
#
_symmetry.space_group_name_H-M   'P 1'
#
loop_
_entity.id
_entity.type
_entity.pdbx_description
1 polymer ?
#
loop_
_entity_poly.entity_id
_entity_poly.type
_entity_poly.pdbx_seq_one_letter_code
_entity_poly.pdbx_strand_id
1 'polypeptide(L)'
;MEQEAVTGKKKPEFDDYHPMQPISTVYHPNCMIRKLGNKDMERASKFQELPIEPQGILWQDGFIDPEHEQQLISIFLNKLKWDDRPGRQSLHYGYSFDYKTHGVDPDVPFKEFPDWLQPLIPTTECRPPDQVCLQYYPPGAGIPPHVDGHMAYDQLYALSLGAPILMRFRKEKQQVDIDLTPRSMMRMTGDARLHWTHGITKRKTDTLSDGTVRARRNRWSITYRWIREGECECGNIELCDVAQRRNGIKKEMRSLKGLAAKSEEITESPP
;
A
#
# COMPACT_ATOMS: atom_id res chain seq x y z
N MET A 1 -26.58 -55.30 -22.70
CA MET A 1 -25.55 -56.19 -22.10
C MET A 1 -24.41 -56.19 -23.10
N GLU A 2 -23.24 -55.61 -22.89
CA GLU A 2 -22.43 -55.27 -21.70
C GLU A 2 -21.76 -53.90 -21.98
N GLN A 3 -21.90 -52.89 -21.12
CA GLN A 3 -20.86 -52.36 -20.21
C GLN A 3 -19.40 -52.52 -20.68
N GLU A 4 -18.78 -51.40 -21.10
CA GLU A 4 -17.33 -51.18 -20.92
C GLU A 4 -17.04 -49.73 -20.49
N ALA A 5 -16.01 -49.61 -19.66
CA ALA A 5 -15.83 -48.60 -18.63
C ALA A 5 -15.36 -47.23 -19.15
N VAL A 6 -15.97 -46.18 -18.58
CA VAL A 6 -15.41 -44.82 -18.59
C VAL A 6 -14.23 -44.79 -17.62
N THR A 7 -13.02 -44.60 -18.16
CA THR A 7 -11.81 -44.39 -17.37
C THR A 7 -11.88 -43.02 -16.69
N GLY A 8 -11.97 -43.04 -15.36
CA GLY A 8 -11.98 -41.85 -14.52
C GLY A 8 -10.64 -41.11 -14.63
N LYS A 9 -10.68 -39.85 -15.07
CA LYS A 9 -9.58 -38.90 -14.87
C LYS A 9 -9.49 -38.60 -13.37
N LYS A 10 -8.42 -39.09 -12.73
CA LYS A 10 -8.05 -38.72 -11.36
C LYS A 10 -7.94 -37.19 -11.26
N LYS A 11 -8.54 -36.61 -10.21
CA LYS A 11 -8.27 -35.24 -9.77
C LYS A 11 -6.77 -35.12 -9.45
N PRO A 12 -6.08 -34.03 -9.82
CA PRO A 12 -4.74 -33.79 -9.31
C PRO A 12 -4.85 -33.54 -7.80
N GLU A 13 -4.17 -34.39 -7.03
CA GLU A 13 -3.88 -34.16 -5.61
C GLU A 13 -3.08 -32.86 -5.50
N PHE A 14 -3.60 -31.92 -4.71
CA PHE A 14 -2.94 -30.68 -4.35
C PHE A 14 -2.00 -30.98 -3.18
N ASP A 15 -0.88 -31.65 -3.48
CA ASP A 15 0.20 -31.88 -2.52
C ASP A 15 1.53 -31.71 -3.26
N ASP A 16 1.86 -30.45 -3.56
CA ASP A 16 3.22 -30.03 -3.90
C ASP A 16 3.45 -28.64 -3.31
N TYR A 17 3.48 -28.58 -1.97
CA TYR A 17 4.13 -27.47 -1.28
C TYR A 17 5.63 -27.65 -1.48
N HIS A 18 6.16 -27.07 -2.56
CA HIS A 18 7.60 -26.87 -2.67
C HIS A 18 7.99 -25.84 -1.60
N PRO A 19 8.79 -26.22 -0.57
CA PRO A 19 9.32 -25.24 0.35
C PRO A 19 10.10 -24.22 -0.48
N MET A 20 9.72 -22.95 -0.38
CA MET A 20 10.49 -21.87 -0.97
C MET A 20 11.95 -22.08 -0.57
N GLN A 21 12.82 -22.24 -1.56
CA GLN A 21 14.25 -22.22 -1.34
C GLN A 21 14.54 -20.94 -0.54
N PRO A 22 15.31 -21.01 0.56
CA PRO A 22 15.64 -19.83 1.33
C PRO A 22 16.25 -18.82 0.35
N ILE A 23 15.58 -17.68 0.17
CA ILE A 23 16.15 -16.52 -0.50
C ILE A 23 17.50 -16.34 0.18
N SER A 24 18.57 -16.57 -0.58
CA SER A 24 19.91 -16.72 -0.04
C SER A 24 20.13 -15.66 1.02
N THR A 25 20.27 -16.11 2.26
CA THR A 25 20.49 -15.29 3.43
C THR A 25 21.70 -14.41 3.16
N VAL A 26 21.49 -13.20 2.66
CA VAL A 26 22.39 -12.11 3.00
C VAL A 26 22.03 -11.79 4.44
N TYR A 27 22.47 -12.66 5.34
CA TYR A 27 22.87 -12.22 6.66
C TYR A 27 23.74 -11.00 6.39
N HIS A 28 23.26 -9.80 6.70
CA HIS A 28 24.16 -8.71 7.01
C HIS A 28 24.31 -8.74 8.53
N PRO A 29 25.22 -9.57 9.09
CA PRO A 29 25.50 -9.61 10.53
C PRO A 29 26.15 -8.29 11.01
N ASN A 30 26.34 -7.35 10.08
CA ASN A 30 26.66 -5.96 10.29
C ASN A 30 25.46 -5.09 9.87
N CYS A 31 24.33 -5.18 10.59
CA CYS A 31 23.52 -3.97 10.84
C CYS A 31 24.37 -3.03 11.73
N MET A 32 25.53 -2.62 11.21
CA MET A 32 26.09 -1.35 11.58
C MET A 32 25.11 -0.38 10.97
N ILE A 33 24.32 0.27 11.83
CA ILE A 33 23.68 1.54 11.52
C ILE A 33 24.66 2.26 10.59
N ARG A 34 24.34 2.40 9.30
CA ARG A 34 25.12 3.30 8.44
C ARG A 34 25.22 4.54 9.28
N LYS A 35 26.43 5.00 9.66
CA LYS A 35 26.56 6.26 10.38
C LYS A 35 25.78 7.25 9.54
N LEU A 36 24.59 7.61 10.02
CA LEU A 36 23.71 8.49 9.26
C LEU A 36 24.55 9.74 9.06
N GLY A 37 24.71 10.16 7.81
CA GLY A 37 25.32 11.45 7.56
C GLY A 37 24.53 12.49 8.35
N ASN A 38 25.15 13.60 8.75
CA ASN A 38 24.50 14.59 9.61
C ASN A 38 23.11 15.02 9.07
N LYS A 39 22.95 15.08 7.74
CA LYS A 39 21.68 15.37 7.04
C LYS A 39 20.63 14.25 7.14
N ASP A 40 21.05 12.99 7.14
CA ASP A 40 20.16 11.83 7.24
C ASP A 40 19.65 11.65 8.67
N MET A 41 20.52 11.96 9.65
CA MET A 41 20.17 12.00 11.07
C MET A 41 19.21 13.15 11.37
N GLU A 42 19.44 14.33 10.77
CA GLU A 42 18.49 15.45 10.83
C GLU A 42 17.12 15.11 10.24
N ARG A 43 17.05 14.37 9.12
CA ARG A 43 15.76 13.95 8.52
C ARG A 43 15.03 12.93 9.40
N ALA A 44 15.72 11.92 9.92
CA ALA A 44 15.12 10.92 10.80
C ALA A 44 14.63 11.51 12.14
N SER A 45 15.32 12.53 12.68
CA SER A 45 14.98 13.18 13.95
C SER A 45 13.71 14.03 13.94
N LYS A 46 13.05 14.21 12.79
CA LYS A 46 11.94 15.16 12.62
C LYS A 46 10.55 14.56 12.71
N PHE A 47 10.41 13.25 12.77
CA PHE A 47 9.11 12.62 12.93
C PHE A 47 8.55 12.85 14.34
N GLN A 48 7.32 13.33 14.41
CA GLN A 48 6.56 13.49 15.64
C GLN A 48 5.30 12.65 15.57
N GLU A 49 5.00 11.92 16.64
CA GLU A 49 3.73 11.21 16.73
C GLU A 49 2.58 12.21 16.89
N LEU A 50 1.54 12.06 16.06
CA LEU A 50 0.37 12.93 16.15
C LEU A 50 -0.42 12.58 17.43
N PRO A 51 -0.88 13.58 18.21
CA PRO A 51 -1.64 13.34 19.44
C PRO A 51 -3.12 13.03 19.13
N ILE A 52 -3.35 11.98 18.35
CA ILE A 52 -4.67 11.53 17.88
C ILE A 52 -4.78 10.01 17.98
N GLU A 53 -6.00 9.49 17.81
CA GLU A 53 -6.17 8.10 17.38
C GLU A 53 -6.14 8.02 15.84
N PRO A 54 -5.66 6.94 15.23
CA PRO A 54 -4.91 5.86 15.86
C PRO A 54 -3.51 6.25 16.34
N GLN A 55 -3.07 5.62 17.43
CA GLN A 55 -1.65 5.62 17.83
C GLN A 55 -0.75 4.99 16.74
N GLY A 56 0.48 5.47 16.61
CA GLY A 56 1.46 4.99 15.63
C GLY A 56 1.46 5.74 14.30
N ILE A 57 0.81 6.91 14.23
CA ILE A 57 0.98 7.87 13.11
C ILE A 57 2.12 8.83 13.46
N LEU A 58 3.27 8.62 12.84
CA LEU A 58 4.38 9.56 12.91
C LEU A 58 4.36 10.48 11.70
N TRP A 59 4.57 11.76 11.93
CA TRP A 59 4.40 12.82 10.95
C TRP A 59 5.64 13.70 10.83
N GLN A 60 5.98 14.08 9.61
CA GLN A 60 7.00 15.08 9.33
C GLN A 60 6.50 16.04 8.26
N ASP A 61 6.37 17.31 8.62
CA ASP A 61 6.12 18.38 7.66
C ASP A 61 7.39 18.76 6.90
N GLY A 62 7.21 19.25 5.66
CA GLY A 62 8.32 19.77 4.84
C GLY A 62 9.42 18.74 4.59
N PHE A 63 9.06 17.46 4.39
CA PHE A 63 10.01 16.41 4.05
C PHE A 63 10.79 16.73 2.77
N ILE A 64 10.12 17.38 1.82
CA ILE A 64 10.72 18.08 0.69
C ILE A 64 10.38 19.57 0.74
N ASP A 65 11.24 20.39 0.15
CA ASP A 65 10.93 21.81 -0.06
C ASP A 65 9.96 22.03 -1.24
N PRO A 66 9.38 23.24 -1.36
CA PRO A 66 8.44 23.55 -2.44
C PRO A 66 9.01 23.47 -3.86
N GLU A 67 10.31 23.75 -4.05
CA GLU A 67 10.94 23.71 -5.37
C GLU A 67 11.06 22.25 -5.84
N HIS A 68 11.50 21.37 -4.96
CA HIS A 68 11.60 19.95 -5.22
C HIS A 68 10.22 19.33 -5.51
N GLU A 69 9.17 19.74 -4.78
CA GLU A 69 7.80 19.32 -5.08
C GLU A 69 7.37 19.71 -6.51
N GLN A 70 7.66 20.93 -6.94
CA GLN A 70 7.34 21.39 -8.30
C GLN A 70 8.10 20.60 -9.37
N GLN A 71 9.38 20.31 -9.13
CA GLN A 71 10.19 19.48 -10.04
C GLN A 71 9.60 18.07 -10.17
N LEU A 72 9.20 17.46 -9.06
CA LEU A 72 8.55 16.15 -9.06
C LEU A 72 7.22 16.17 -9.80
N ILE A 73 6.36 17.15 -9.54
CA ILE A 73 5.08 17.30 -10.25
C ILE A 73 5.32 17.46 -11.76
N SER A 74 6.35 18.22 -12.17
CA SER A 74 6.74 18.33 -13.59
C SER A 74 7.16 16.99 -14.18
N ILE A 75 7.93 16.17 -13.45
CA ILE A 75 8.27 14.81 -13.88
C ILE A 75 7.02 13.95 -14.02
N PHE A 76 6.11 14.00 -13.04
CA PHE A 76 4.90 13.19 -13.03
C PHE A 76 3.98 13.52 -14.20
N LEU A 77 3.85 14.80 -14.55
CA LEU A 77 2.97 15.25 -15.63
C LEU A 77 3.59 15.05 -17.02
N ASN A 78 4.90 15.28 -17.16
CA ASN A 78 5.52 15.43 -18.48
C ASN A 78 6.44 14.26 -18.88
N LYS A 79 6.90 13.44 -17.92
CA LYS A 79 7.88 12.37 -18.19
C LYS A 79 7.35 10.97 -17.89
N LEU A 80 6.37 10.83 -16.99
CA LEU A 80 5.77 9.54 -16.67
C LEU A 80 4.59 9.24 -17.58
N LYS A 81 4.46 7.96 -17.97
CA LYS A 81 3.30 7.47 -18.70
C LYS A 81 2.25 6.99 -17.70
N TRP A 82 1.07 7.58 -17.79
CA TRP A 82 -0.12 7.23 -17.03
C TRP A 82 -1.09 6.48 -17.93
N ASP A 83 -1.88 5.58 -17.35
CA ASP A 83 -2.90 4.85 -18.11
C ASP A 83 -4.01 5.82 -18.53
N ASP A 84 -4.54 5.68 -19.73
CA ASP A 84 -5.71 6.43 -20.18
C ASP A 84 -7.00 5.80 -19.62
N ARG A 85 -7.15 5.88 -18.30
CA ARG A 85 -8.34 5.40 -17.58
C ARG A 85 -8.79 6.38 -16.51
N PRO A 86 -10.10 6.50 -16.27
CA PRO A 86 -10.61 7.38 -15.23
C PRO A 86 -10.27 6.86 -13.82
N GLY A 87 -10.20 7.78 -12.87
CA GLY A 87 -10.01 7.48 -11.45
C GLY A 87 -8.56 7.46 -11.00
N ARG A 88 -8.32 6.81 -9.85
CA ARG A 88 -6.99 6.70 -9.25
C ARG A 88 -6.09 5.84 -10.13
N GLN A 89 -4.87 6.32 -10.36
CA GLN A 89 -3.84 5.58 -11.08
C GLN A 89 -2.63 5.30 -10.19
N SER A 90 -1.88 4.24 -10.50
CA SER A 90 -0.73 3.78 -9.72
C SER A 90 0.41 3.33 -10.62
N LEU A 91 1.63 3.72 -10.27
CA LEU A 91 2.87 3.23 -10.84
C LEU A 91 3.69 2.58 -9.73
N HIS A 92 4.18 1.37 -9.99
CA HIS A 92 4.98 0.60 -9.05
C HIS A 92 6.46 0.60 -9.46
N TYR A 93 7.32 0.61 -8.45
CA TYR A 93 8.76 0.38 -8.52
C TYR A 93 9.15 -0.59 -7.40
N GLY A 94 10.31 -1.21 -7.52
CA GLY A 94 10.76 -2.32 -6.69
C GLY A 94 10.09 -3.63 -7.08
N TYR A 95 9.91 -4.53 -6.12
CA TYR A 95 9.13 -5.72 -6.34
C TYR A 95 7.65 -5.38 -6.55
N SER A 96 7.00 -6.05 -7.51
CA SER A 96 5.56 -5.88 -7.66
C SER A 96 4.82 -6.76 -6.65
N PHE A 97 3.84 -6.17 -5.97
CA PHE A 97 2.94 -6.92 -5.11
C PHE A 97 1.96 -7.72 -5.97
N ASP A 98 1.92 -9.04 -5.78
CA ASP A 98 0.90 -9.85 -6.41
C ASP A 98 -0.38 -9.81 -5.59
N TYR A 99 -1.40 -9.14 -6.15
CA TYR A 99 -2.71 -8.99 -5.54
C TYR A 99 -3.50 -10.31 -5.48
N LYS A 100 -3.07 -11.37 -6.16
CA LYS A 100 -3.67 -12.71 -6.06
C LYS A 100 -3.15 -13.47 -4.84
N THR A 101 -1.84 -13.44 -4.60
CA THR A 101 -1.19 -14.17 -3.50
C THR A 101 -1.05 -13.35 -2.22
N HIS A 102 -1.31 -12.03 -2.27
CA HIS A 102 -1.09 -11.10 -1.16
C HIS A 102 0.37 -11.10 -0.66
N GLY A 103 1.32 -11.39 -1.56
CA GLY A 103 2.74 -11.43 -1.29
C GLY A 103 3.56 -10.70 -2.36
N VAL A 104 4.87 -10.72 -2.17
CA VAL A 104 5.82 -10.36 -3.22
C VAL A 104 6.13 -11.63 -4.00
N ASP A 105 5.80 -11.62 -5.28
CA ASP A 105 6.11 -12.72 -6.19
C ASP A 105 7.59 -12.64 -6.59
N PRO A 106 8.43 -13.61 -6.22
CA PRO A 106 9.86 -13.60 -6.56
C PRO A 106 10.12 -13.69 -8.07
N ASP A 107 9.14 -14.17 -8.86
CA ASP A 107 9.24 -14.30 -10.30
C ASP A 107 8.96 -12.97 -11.03
N VAL A 108 8.43 -11.96 -10.34
CA VAL A 108 8.24 -10.62 -10.93
C VAL A 108 9.55 -9.83 -10.84
N PRO A 109 10.12 -9.38 -11.98
CA PRO A 109 11.38 -8.64 -11.96
C PRO A 109 11.30 -7.38 -11.10
N PHE A 110 12.34 -7.18 -10.28
CA PHE A 110 12.52 -5.95 -9.53
C PHE A 110 12.68 -4.77 -10.51
N LYS A 111 11.82 -3.76 -10.37
CA LYS A 111 11.92 -2.54 -11.17
C LYS A 111 12.75 -1.50 -10.42
N GLU A 112 13.87 -1.11 -11.00
CA GLU A 112 14.77 -0.15 -10.37
C GLU A 112 14.11 1.18 -10.00
N PHE A 113 14.60 1.77 -8.91
CA PHE A 113 14.17 3.09 -8.48
C PHE A 113 14.83 4.16 -9.36
N PRO A 114 14.05 4.99 -10.07
CA PRO A 114 14.60 6.03 -10.93
C PRO A 114 15.33 7.09 -10.11
N ASP A 115 16.28 7.79 -10.72
CA ASP A 115 17.14 8.78 -10.04
C ASP A 115 16.37 9.85 -9.26
N TRP A 116 15.20 10.26 -9.74
CA TRP A 116 14.37 11.25 -9.04
C TRP A 116 13.73 10.70 -7.76
N LEU A 117 13.58 9.38 -7.62
CA LEU A 117 12.97 8.74 -6.46
C LEU A 117 13.97 8.51 -5.34
N GLN A 118 15.24 8.24 -5.68
CA GLN A 118 16.30 7.92 -4.71
C GLN A 118 16.43 8.96 -3.59
N PRO A 119 16.43 10.30 -3.85
CA PRO A 119 16.56 11.32 -2.81
C PRO A 119 15.35 11.42 -1.87
N LEU A 120 14.24 10.77 -2.22
CA LEU A 120 12.98 10.77 -1.47
C LEU A 120 12.84 9.57 -0.55
N ILE A 121 13.75 8.59 -0.64
CA ILE A 121 13.71 7.41 0.22
C ILE A 121 13.99 7.84 1.67
N PRO A 122 13.09 7.57 2.62
CA PRO A 122 13.34 7.83 4.04
C PRO A 122 14.59 7.10 4.52
N THR A 123 15.47 7.82 5.21
CA THR A 123 16.73 7.29 5.76
C THR A 123 16.59 6.75 7.19
N THR A 124 15.36 6.71 7.70
CA THR A 124 15.02 6.18 9.03
C THR A 124 15.18 4.67 9.13
N GLU A 125 15.11 3.96 8.01
CA GLU A 125 15.27 2.51 7.95
C GLU A 125 16.69 2.13 7.51
N CYS A 126 17.20 0.98 7.96
CA CYS A 126 18.58 0.54 7.70
C CYS A 126 18.84 0.08 6.26
N ARG A 127 17.78 -0.07 5.46
CA ARG A 127 17.83 -0.50 4.06
C ARG A 127 16.77 0.22 3.23
N PRO A 128 16.92 0.30 1.90
CA PRO A 128 15.89 0.82 1.01
C PRO A 128 14.58 0.01 1.12
N PRO A 129 13.43 0.62 0.77
CA PRO A 129 12.16 -0.10 0.67
C PRO A 129 12.23 -1.16 -0.43
N ASP A 130 11.41 -2.19 -0.30
CA ASP A 130 11.31 -3.26 -1.30
C ASP A 130 10.29 -2.91 -2.39
N GLN A 131 9.31 -2.08 -2.04
CA GLN A 131 8.23 -1.67 -2.94
C GLN A 131 7.93 -0.18 -2.77
N VAL A 132 7.80 0.52 -3.89
CA VAL A 132 7.36 1.92 -3.93
C VAL A 132 6.20 2.10 -4.90
N CYS A 133 5.13 2.74 -4.46
CA CYS A 133 3.93 3.00 -5.25
C CYS A 133 3.68 4.51 -5.37
N LEU A 134 3.88 5.07 -6.57
CA LEU A 134 3.44 6.42 -6.91
C LEU A 134 1.97 6.37 -7.33
N GLN A 135 1.12 7.16 -6.69
CA GLN A 135 -0.32 7.17 -6.92
C GLN A 135 -0.77 8.57 -7.35
N TYR A 136 -1.60 8.64 -8.38
CA TYR A 136 -2.26 9.87 -8.83
C TYR A 136 -3.75 9.82 -8.51
N TYR A 137 -4.25 10.89 -7.89
CA TYR A 137 -5.65 11.09 -7.53
C TYR A 137 -6.16 12.37 -8.23
N PRO A 138 -6.90 12.24 -9.35
CA PRO A 138 -7.67 13.38 -9.87
C PRO A 138 -8.84 13.72 -8.93
N PRO A 139 -9.40 14.94 -9.01
CA PRO A 139 -10.58 15.34 -8.24
C PRO A 139 -11.73 14.32 -8.37
N GLY A 140 -12.28 13.88 -7.24
CA GLY A 140 -13.32 12.85 -7.21
C GLY A 140 -12.79 11.42 -7.00
N ALA A 141 -11.51 11.17 -7.30
CA ALA A 141 -10.90 9.86 -7.05
C ALA A 141 -10.70 9.60 -5.55
N GLY A 142 -10.56 8.33 -5.23
CA GLY A 142 -10.38 7.85 -3.87
C GLY A 142 -9.85 6.43 -3.86
N ILE A 143 -9.65 5.88 -2.67
CA ILE A 143 -9.28 4.51 -2.41
C ILE A 143 -10.19 3.97 -1.30
N PRO A 144 -10.87 2.83 -1.49
CA PRO A 144 -11.72 2.25 -0.45
C PRO A 144 -10.95 1.97 0.84
N PRO A 145 -11.64 1.91 2.01
CA PRO A 145 -11.01 1.50 3.26
C PRO A 145 -10.34 0.13 3.12
N HIS A 146 -9.09 0.04 3.57
CA HIS A 146 -8.28 -1.17 3.51
C HIS A 146 -7.16 -1.12 4.55
N VAL A 147 -6.52 -2.27 4.78
CA VAL A 147 -5.20 -2.38 5.40
C VAL A 147 -4.22 -2.91 4.36
N ASP A 148 -2.96 -2.53 4.47
CA ASP A 148 -1.89 -3.15 3.70
C ASP A 148 -1.61 -4.56 4.25
N GLY A 149 -1.22 -5.51 3.40
CA GLY A 149 -1.04 -6.91 3.79
C GLY A 149 -0.12 -7.06 5.02
N HIS A 150 -0.57 -7.80 6.04
CA HIS A 150 0.17 -7.94 7.30
C HIS A 150 1.31 -8.94 7.15
N MET A 151 1.10 -9.98 6.34
CA MET A 151 2.15 -10.88 5.89
C MET A 151 3.25 -10.12 5.16
N ALA A 152 2.86 -9.27 4.22
CA ALA A 152 3.80 -8.71 3.28
C ALA A 152 4.62 -7.58 3.87
N TYR A 153 4.03 -6.69 4.69
CA TYR A 153 4.68 -5.43 5.04
C TYR A 153 4.71 -5.15 6.53
N ASP A 154 5.80 -4.55 6.97
CA ASP A 154 5.94 -4.03 8.33
C ASP A 154 5.81 -2.50 8.36
N GLN A 155 6.85 -1.80 7.92
CA GLN A 155 6.89 -0.34 7.87
C GLN A 155 6.21 0.21 6.61
N LEU A 156 5.41 1.27 6.79
CA LEU A 156 4.72 1.95 5.69
C LEU A 156 4.88 3.45 5.82
N TYR A 157 5.45 4.06 4.77
CA TYR A 157 5.60 5.51 4.67
C TYR A 157 4.81 6.04 3.49
N ALA A 158 4.28 7.26 3.59
CA ALA A 158 3.54 7.92 2.53
C ALA A 158 3.90 9.41 2.45
N LEU A 159 4.56 9.80 1.38
CA LEU A 159 4.81 11.21 1.02
C LEU A 159 3.60 11.74 0.25
N SER A 160 3.04 12.87 0.69
CA SER A 160 1.94 13.56 -0.01
C SER A 160 2.47 14.72 -0.85
N LEU A 161 1.98 14.88 -2.08
CA LEU A 161 2.39 15.96 -2.99
C LEU A 161 1.19 16.58 -3.71
N GLY A 162 1.29 17.86 -4.06
CA GLY A 162 0.27 18.58 -4.82
C GLY A 162 -0.86 19.08 -3.93
N ALA A 163 -2.08 18.59 -4.12
CA ALA A 163 -3.23 19.03 -3.34
C ALA A 163 -3.40 18.24 -2.03
N PRO A 164 -3.79 18.90 -0.92
CA PRO A 164 -4.12 18.21 0.32
C PRO A 164 -5.39 17.36 0.18
N ILE A 165 -5.51 16.32 1.01
CA ILE A 165 -6.69 15.43 0.99
C ILE A 165 -6.97 14.84 2.38
N LEU A 166 -8.25 14.71 2.73
CA LEU A 166 -8.62 13.94 3.92
C LEU A 166 -8.49 12.43 3.66
N MET A 167 -7.62 11.78 4.43
CA MET A 167 -7.56 10.33 4.58
C MET A 167 -8.29 9.92 5.85
N ARG A 168 -9.17 8.94 5.72
CA ARG A 168 -10.04 8.46 6.78
C ARG A 168 -9.50 7.16 7.35
N PHE A 169 -9.23 7.14 8.64
CA PHE A 169 -8.95 5.98 9.44
C PHE A 169 -10.23 5.48 10.13
N ARG A 170 -10.44 4.16 10.16
CA ARG A 170 -11.59 3.53 10.85
C ARG A 170 -11.18 2.27 11.61
N LYS A 171 -11.70 2.12 12.82
CA LYS A 171 -11.68 0.91 13.66
C LYS A 171 -13.03 0.81 14.36
N GLU A 172 -13.76 -0.26 14.08
CA GLU A 172 -15.13 -0.46 14.60
C GLU A 172 -16.03 0.77 14.37
N LYS A 173 -16.48 1.43 15.45
CA LYS A 173 -17.32 2.65 15.44
C LYS A 173 -16.50 3.94 15.41
N GLN A 174 -15.19 3.88 15.56
CA GLN A 174 -14.30 5.02 15.58
C GLN A 174 -13.92 5.44 14.16
N GLN A 175 -13.82 6.75 13.94
CA GLN A 175 -13.39 7.34 12.67
C GLN A 175 -12.58 8.60 12.94
N VAL A 176 -11.41 8.70 12.33
CA VAL A 176 -10.57 9.90 12.38
C VAL A 176 -10.18 10.27 10.96
N ASP A 177 -10.37 11.54 10.60
CA ASP A 177 -9.93 12.10 9.33
C ASP A 177 -8.61 12.87 9.56
N ILE A 178 -7.56 12.50 8.84
CA ILE A 178 -6.26 13.16 8.85
C ILE A 178 -6.13 13.95 7.55
N ASP A 179 -5.79 15.24 7.66
CA ASP A 179 -5.50 16.07 6.49
C ASP A 179 -4.08 15.87 6.00
N LEU A 180 -3.96 15.17 4.88
CA LEU A 180 -2.67 14.90 4.26
C LEU A 180 -2.19 16.13 3.50
N THR A 181 -1.42 16.98 4.16
CA THR A 181 -0.89 18.22 3.56
C THR A 181 0.22 17.94 2.54
N PRO A 182 0.48 18.87 1.61
CA PRO A 182 1.55 18.67 0.61
C PRO A 182 2.93 18.71 1.29
N ARG A 183 3.86 17.92 0.76
CA ARG A 183 5.25 17.77 1.23
C ARG A 183 5.41 17.14 2.61
N SER A 184 4.32 16.61 3.18
CA SER A 184 4.38 15.88 4.43
C SER A 184 4.68 14.40 4.20
N MET A 185 5.49 13.82 5.07
CA MET A 185 5.72 12.38 5.15
C MET A 185 4.97 11.82 6.36
N MET A 186 4.11 10.84 6.12
CA MET A 186 3.45 10.06 7.15
C MET A 186 4.11 8.69 7.25
N ARG A 187 4.41 8.23 8.45
CA ARG A 187 4.81 6.85 8.74
C ARG A 187 3.72 6.21 9.61
N MET A 188 3.25 5.04 9.19
CA MET A 188 2.30 4.24 9.96
C MET A 188 3.02 3.06 10.61
N THR A 189 2.84 2.92 11.91
CA THR A 189 3.37 1.82 12.73
C THR A 189 2.29 1.32 13.70
N GLY A 190 2.53 0.17 14.34
CA GLY A 190 1.68 -0.31 15.43
C GLY A 190 0.19 -0.36 15.12
N ASP A 191 -0.63 0.23 16.00
CA ASP A 191 -2.09 0.17 15.92
C ASP A 191 -2.63 0.80 14.62
N ALA A 192 -2.15 2.00 14.26
CA ALA A 192 -2.53 2.68 13.02
C ALA A 192 -2.30 1.85 11.77
N ARG A 193 -1.20 1.09 11.73
CA ARG A 193 -0.85 0.25 10.59
C ARG A 193 -1.64 -1.06 10.56
N LEU A 194 -1.86 -1.69 11.71
CA LEU A 194 -2.33 -3.08 11.79
C LEU A 194 -3.82 -3.21 12.13
N HIS A 195 -4.41 -2.26 12.84
CA HIS A 195 -5.75 -2.42 13.40
C HIS A 195 -6.74 -1.35 12.94
N TRP A 196 -6.30 -0.43 12.10
CA TRP A 196 -7.14 0.59 11.49
C TRP A 196 -7.12 0.45 9.97
N THR A 197 -8.31 0.44 9.38
CA THR A 197 -8.43 0.60 7.93
C THR A 197 -8.22 2.07 7.59
N HIS A 198 -7.56 2.34 6.48
CA HIS A 198 -7.38 3.69 5.95
C HIS A 198 -7.91 3.78 4.52
N GLY A 199 -8.42 4.95 4.14
CA GLY A 199 -8.97 5.17 2.81
C GLY A 199 -9.19 6.64 2.48
N ILE A 200 -9.38 6.94 1.20
CA ILE A 200 -9.75 8.28 0.72
C ILE A 200 -11.11 8.16 0.07
N THR A 201 -12.14 8.75 0.66
CA THR A 201 -13.50 8.71 0.13
C THR A 201 -13.57 9.33 -1.27
N LYS A 202 -14.32 8.73 -2.20
CA LYS A 202 -14.57 9.30 -3.54
C LYS A 202 -15.50 10.53 -3.40
N ARG A 203 -14.94 11.73 -3.48
CA ARG A 203 -15.67 13.01 -3.44
C ARG A 203 -14.84 14.13 -4.07
N LYS A 204 -15.49 15.22 -4.47
CA LYS A 204 -14.84 16.37 -5.10
C LYS A 204 -14.44 17.48 -4.11
N THR A 205 -14.93 17.41 -2.89
CA THR A 205 -14.67 18.40 -1.83
C THR A 205 -14.38 17.70 -0.50
N ASP A 206 -13.60 18.35 0.36
CA ASP A 206 -13.39 17.95 1.75
C ASP A 206 -13.99 19.02 2.67
N THR A 207 -14.71 18.61 3.71
CA THR A 207 -15.14 19.49 4.81
C THR A 207 -14.14 19.32 5.95
N LEU A 208 -13.45 20.40 6.30
CA LEU A 208 -12.44 20.42 7.36
C LEU A 208 -13.09 20.55 8.75
N SER A 209 -12.29 20.41 9.81
CA SER A 209 -12.78 20.44 11.20
C SER A 209 -13.40 21.78 11.61
N ASP A 210 -12.99 22.88 10.97
CA ASP A 210 -13.54 24.23 11.16
C ASP A 210 -14.81 24.49 10.32
N GLY A 211 -15.28 23.49 9.56
CA GLY A 211 -16.42 23.58 8.65
C GLY A 211 -16.09 24.11 7.26
N THR A 212 -14.84 24.52 7.00
CA THR A 212 -14.40 25.00 5.69
C THR A 212 -14.52 23.91 4.63
N VAL A 213 -15.12 24.24 3.49
CA VAL A 213 -15.23 23.32 2.34
C VAL A 213 -14.11 23.60 1.34
N ARG A 214 -13.20 22.64 1.19
CA ARG A 214 -12.07 22.70 0.26
C ARG A 214 -12.31 21.84 -0.97
N ALA A 215 -12.25 22.44 -2.15
CA ALA A 215 -12.27 21.68 -3.40
C ALA A 215 -11.00 20.83 -3.56
N ARG A 216 -11.16 19.55 -3.91
CA ARG A 216 -10.03 18.67 -4.21
C ARG A 216 -9.45 19.02 -5.57
N ARG A 217 -8.13 18.96 -5.66
CA ARG A 217 -7.34 19.16 -6.89
C ARG A 217 -6.48 17.93 -7.14
N ASN A 218 -5.68 17.96 -8.21
CA ASN A 218 -4.74 16.88 -8.51
C ASN A 218 -3.77 16.66 -7.34
N ARG A 219 -3.73 15.42 -6.86
CA ARG A 219 -2.84 14.99 -5.77
C ARG A 219 -2.01 13.81 -6.23
N TRP A 220 -0.78 13.75 -5.75
CA TRP A 220 0.06 12.58 -5.83
C TRP A 220 0.45 12.08 -4.44
N SER A 221 0.79 10.81 -4.34
CA SER A 221 1.53 10.30 -3.19
C SER A 221 2.50 9.21 -3.56
N ILE A 222 3.59 9.12 -2.82
CA ILE A 222 4.56 8.03 -2.93
C ILE A 222 4.47 7.21 -1.66
N THR A 223 4.09 5.94 -1.78
CA THR A 223 4.01 4.99 -0.67
C THR A 223 5.20 4.04 -0.71
N TYR A 224 5.94 3.95 0.38
CA TYR A 224 7.12 3.09 0.52
C TYR A 224 6.80 1.94 1.48
N ARG A 225 7.23 0.73 1.13
CA ARG A 225 6.98 -0.47 1.93
C ARG A 225 8.21 -1.34 2.03
N TRP A 226 8.42 -1.86 3.23
CA TRP A 226 9.44 -2.85 3.54
C TRP A 226 8.75 -4.19 3.78
N ILE A 227 9.24 -5.22 3.10
CA ILE A 227 8.80 -6.60 3.28
C ILE A 227 9.11 -7.01 4.71
N ARG A 228 8.11 -7.59 5.38
CA ARG A 228 8.26 -8.13 6.73
C ARG A 228 9.17 -9.36 6.69
N GLU A 229 10.08 -9.44 7.66
CA GLU A 229 10.78 -10.68 7.98
C GLU A 229 9.90 -11.52 8.93
N GLY A 230 9.52 -12.71 8.48
CA GLY A 230 8.63 -13.61 9.24
C GLY A 230 7.13 -13.28 9.11
N GLU A 231 6.32 -13.98 9.90
CA GLU A 231 4.88 -13.83 9.89
C GLU A 231 4.39 -12.77 10.90
N CYS A 232 3.23 -12.18 10.64
CA CYS A 232 2.60 -11.22 11.56
C CYS A 232 1.95 -11.93 12.75
N GLU A 233 2.28 -11.47 13.96
CA GLU A 233 1.78 -12.01 15.23
C GLU A 233 0.72 -11.11 15.91
N CYS A 234 0.12 -10.14 15.20
CA CYS A 234 -0.76 -9.17 15.84
C CYS A 234 -2.10 -9.73 16.36
N GLY A 235 -2.46 -10.96 15.96
CA GLY A 235 -3.67 -11.65 16.41
C GLY A 235 -5.00 -11.07 15.90
N ASN A 236 -4.99 -10.01 15.08
CA ASN A 236 -6.22 -9.40 14.58
C ASN A 236 -6.88 -10.25 13.49
N ILE A 237 -7.84 -11.09 13.86
CA ILE A 237 -8.54 -12.00 12.94
C ILE A 237 -9.39 -11.30 11.87
N GLU A 238 -9.74 -10.02 12.05
CA GLU A 238 -10.56 -9.26 11.09
C GLU A 238 -9.73 -8.69 9.94
N LEU A 239 -8.51 -8.23 10.21
CA LEU A 239 -7.69 -7.48 9.25
C LEU A 239 -6.39 -8.21 8.86
N CYS A 240 -5.85 -9.05 9.74
CA CYS A 240 -4.58 -9.74 9.50
C CYS A 240 -4.78 -10.99 8.64
N ASP A 241 -4.22 -10.97 7.43
CA ASP A 241 -4.22 -12.11 6.50
C ASP A 241 -3.49 -13.35 7.06
N VAL A 242 -2.45 -13.15 7.87
CA VAL A 242 -1.76 -14.23 8.60
C VAL A 242 -2.67 -14.85 9.65
N ALA A 243 -3.30 -14.03 10.51
CA ALA A 243 -4.20 -14.52 11.56
C ALA A 243 -5.41 -15.23 10.94
N GLN A 244 -5.98 -14.69 9.87
CA GLN A 244 -7.07 -15.31 9.12
C GLN A 244 -6.69 -16.70 8.60
N ARG A 245 -5.52 -16.83 7.97
CA ARG A 245 -5.02 -18.11 7.47
C ARG A 245 -4.84 -19.14 8.60
N ARG A 246 -4.20 -18.75 9.70
CA ARG A 246 -3.99 -19.63 10.87
C ARG A 246 -5.31 -20.13 11.48
N ASN A 247 -6.37 -19.34 11.36
CA ASN A 247 -7.72 -19.69 11.81
C ASN A 247 -8.59 -20.33 10.70
N GLY A 248 -8.02 -20.70 9.56
CA GLY A 248 -8.74 -21.35 8.46
C GLY A 248 -9.79 -20.47 7.76
N ILE A 249 -9.74 -19.15 7.95
CA ILE A 249 -10.66 -18.20 7.33
C ILE A 249 -10.30 -18.06 5.85
N LYS A 250 -11.14 -18.61 4.97
CA LYS A 250 -10.98 -18.44 3.52
C LYS A 250 -11.39 -17.04 3.13
N LYS A 251 -10.44 -16.26 2.59
CA LYS A 251 -10.73 -14.95 2.03
C LYS A 251 -11.53 -15.14 0.74
N GLU A 252 -12.75 -14.62 0.68
CA GLU A 252 -13.46 -14.53 -0.60
C GLU A 252 -12.65 -13.60 -1.53
N MET A 253 -12.22 -14.10 -2.68
CA MET A 253 -11.50 -13.26 -3.65
C MET A 253 -12.43 -12.17 -4.17
N ARG A 254 -12.16 -10.90 -3.82
CA ARG A 254 -12.88 -9.73 -4.35
C ARG A 254 -12.89 -9.69 -5.89
N SER A 255 -11.85 -10.22 -6.54
CA SER A 255 -11.77 -10.31 -8.00
C SER A 255 -12.80 -11.29 -8.58
N LEU A 256 -13.05 -12.42 -7.93
CA LEU A 256 -14.05 -13.41 -8.37
C LEU A 256 -15.47 -12.88 -8.21
N LYS A 257 -15.79 -12.17 -7.12
CA LYS A 257 -17.11 -11.51 -6.96
C LYS A 257 -17.34 -10.43 -8.00
N GLY A 258 -16.33 -9.64 -8.34
CA GLY A 258 -16.43 -8.62 -9.40
C GLY A 258 -16.58 -9.21 -10.80
N LEU A 259 -16.03 -10.40 -11.06
CA LEU A 259 -16.20 -11.14 -12.32
C LEU A 259 -17.56 -11.85 -12.36
N ALA A 260 -18.00 -12.45 -11.25
CA ALA A 260 -19.29 -13.13 -11.13
C ALA A 260 -20.49 -12.17 -11.25
N ALA A 261 -20.43 -11.01 -10.58
CA ALA A 261 -21.46 -9.98 -10.71
C ALA A 261 -21.56 -9.43 -12.14
N LYS A 262 -20.44 -9.39 -12.87
CA LYS A 262 -20.40 -8.96 -14.27
C LYS A 262 -20.94 -10.02 -15.24
N SER A 263 -20.80 -11.30 -14.91
CA SER A 263 -21.40 -12.38 -15.72
C SER A 263 -22.92 -12.48 -15.50
N GLU A 264 -23.42 -12.15 -14.31
CA GLU A 264 -24.85 -12.16 -14.00
C GLU A 264 -25.59 -11.00 -14.70
N GLU A 265 -25.00 -9.80 -14.78
CA GLU A 265 -25.57 -8.67 -15.54
C GLU A 265 -25.67 -8.92 -17.05
N ILE A 266 -24.80 -9.75 -17.62
CA ILE A 266 -24.82 -10.08 -19.06
C ILE A 266 -25.93 -11.10 -19.38
N THR A 267 -26.34 -11.93 -18.42
CA THR A 267 -27.36 -12.97 -18.61
C THR A 267 -28.80 -12.49 -18.40
N GLU A 268 -29.02 -11.33 -17.80
CA GLU A 268 -30.36 -10.78 -17.50
C GLU A 268 -30.86 -9.71 -18.48
N SER A 269 -30.11 -9.39 -19.53
CA SER A 269 -30.61 -8.51 -20.60
C SER A 269 -31.50 -9.31 -21.56
N PRO A 270 -32.83 -9.06 -21.65
CA PRO A 270 -33.69 -9.75 -22.62
C PRO A 270 -33.42 -9.23 -24.04
N PRO A 271 -33.72 -10.04 -25.08
CA PRO A 271 -33.45 -9.72 -26.48
C PRO A 271 -34.21 -8.50 -27.02
#